data_AF-A0AAW0BW37-F1
#
_entry.id   AF-A0AAW0BW37-F1
#
_cell.length_a   1.000
_cell.length_b   1.000
_cell.length_c   1.000
_cell.angle_alpha   90.00
_cell.angle_beta   90.00
_cell.angle_gamma   90.00
#
_symmetry.space_group_name_H-M   'P 1'
#
loop_
_entity.id
_entity.type
_entity.pdbx_description
1 polymer ?
#
loop_
_entity_poly.entity_id
_entity_poly.type
_entity_poly.pdbx_seq_one_letter_code
_entity_poly.pdbx_strand_id
1 'polypeptide(L)'
;MSDTKKRDLQLLGAIVGLCLLYGYPVDPINPLLLIYLLYDNNPASLTKSLVSTWFPELFKILSIWISLSATDTIPQEVAIHLINYHETMPSAFTGRSEEMHKQFGWQMLRHVVVGPEPIQHPYFQAFLEGFMLPCLEGKMTLGRVAQAYKGGPAALVSSVYTCNISGYSSLRITFTKTMKEETRAKLSQAMLANPLYQSMRTVEDILRDFLEGRGIPCPQLLSAVSSRFNKGVNLEDTISDGPSGDTFRCRMFCWAATGVPFVLLDEPKIEVRLVDETDESYSRESVGHRISFLEQGLLENRYEDEEDPEAEKKDSRVAMHHWLLSTILDNVGTNNIL
;
A
#
# COMPACT_ATOMS: atom_id res chain seq x y z
N MET A 1 -11.36 -15.91 -29.05
CA MET A 1 -11.73 -15.13 -27.84
C MET A 1 -13.07 -14.49 -28.12
N SER A 2 -14.03 -14.52 -27.18
CA SER A 2 -15.33 -13.85 -27.36
C SER A 2 -15.20 -12.33 -27.22
N ASP A 3 -16.11 -11.58 -27.85
CA ASP A 3 -16.10 -10.11 -27.79
C ASP A 3 -16.28 -9.59 -26.36
N THR A 4 -17.13 -10.24 -25.56
CA THR A 4 -17.30 -9.93 -24.13
C THR A 4 -15.98 -10.08 -23.38
N LYS A 5 -15.27 -11.22 -23.57
CA LYS A 5 -14.01 -11.46 -22.88
C LYS A 5 -12.92 -10.47 -23.33
N LYS A 6 -12.89 -10.11 -24.62
CA LYS A 6 -12.00 -9.06 -25.14
C LYS A 6 -12.25 -7.74 -24.40
N ARG A 7 -13.52 -7.33 -24.30
CA ARG A 7 -13.93 -6.09 -23.65
C ARG A 7 -13.62 -6.08 -22.15
N ASP A 8 -13.83 -7.19 -21.45
CA ASP A 8 -13.50 -7.31 -20.02
C ASP A 8 -12.00 -7.13 -19.77
N LEU A 9 -11.15 -7.70 -20.64
CA LEU A 9 -9.69 -7.56 -20.54
C LEU A 9 -9.22 -6.14 -20.87
N GLN A 10 -9.84 -5.50 -21.86
CA GLN A 10 -9.60 -4.08 -22.14
C GLN A 10 -9.99 -3.20 -20.96
N LEU A 11 -11.15 -3.47 -20.34
CA LEU A 11 -11.59 -2.73 -19.15
C LEU A 11 -10.61 -2.94 -17.98
N LEU A 12 -10.17 -4.19 -17.75
CA LEU A 12 -9.15 -4.49 -16.75
C LEU A 12 -7.86 -3.70 -17.01
N GLY A 13 -7.34 -3.71 -18.25
CA GLY A 13 -6.17 -2.92 -18.62
C GLY A 13 -6.35 -1.43 -18.35
N ALA A 14 -7.51 -0.87 -18.72
CA ALA A 14 -7.81 0.54 -18.47
C ALA A 14 -7.86 0.89 -16.97
N ILE A 15 -8.46 0.02 -16.15
CA ILE A 15 -8.49 0.19 -14.68
C ILE A 15 -7.07 0.17 -14.12
N VAL A 16 -6.22 -0.78 -14.55
CA VAL A 16 -4.82 -0.86 -14.11
C VAL A 16 -4.06 0.42 -14.46
N GLY A 17 -4.26 0.92 -15.68
CA GLY A 17 -3.65 2.16 -16.14
C GLY A 17 -4.10 3.38 -15.33
N LEU A 18 -5.40 3.47 -15.02
CA LEU A 18 -5.95 4.52 -14.16
C LEU A 18 -5.39 4.43 -12.74
N CYS A 19 -5.38 3.24 -12.12
CA CYS A 19 -4.79 3.04 -10.81
C CYS A 19 -3.34 3.56 -10.76
N LEU A 20 -2.53 3.24 -11.77
CA LEU A 20 -1.15 3.73 -11.86
C LEU A 20 -1.08 5.27 -11.93
N LEU A 21 -1.95 5.91 -12.70
CA LEU A 21 -2.01 7.38 -12.78
C LEU A 21 -2.43 8.03 -11.46
N TYR A 22 -3.33 7.39 -10.74
CA TYR A 22 -3.83 7.85 -9.45
C TYR A 22 -2.97 7.41 -8.26
N GLY A 23 -1.82 6.77 -8.49
CA GLY A 23 -0.90 6.37 -7.42
C GLY A 23 -1.31 5.09 -6.66
N TYR A 24 -2.27 4.33 -7.18
CA TYR A 24 -2.69 3.06 -6.58
C TYR A 24 -1.88 1.89 -7.16
N PRO A 25 -1.12 1.16 -6.32
CA PRO A 25 -0.50 -0.08 -6.78
C PRO A 25 -1.58 -1.11 -7.09
N VAL A 26 -1.34 -1.93 -8.12
CA VAL A 26 -2.32 -2.92 -8.56
C VAL A 26 -1.80 -4.32 -8.30
N ASP A 27 -2.28 -4.96 -7.25
CA ASP A 27 -2.01 -6.37 -6.98
C ASP A 27 -3.02 -7.27 -7.72
N PRO A 28 -2.60 -8.43 -8.25
CA PRO A 28 -1.27 -9.03 -8.18
C PRO A 28 -0.34 -8.66 -9.36
N ILE A 29 -0.55 -7.52 -10.03
CA ILE A 29 0.23 -7.18 -11.23
C ILE A 29 1.62 -6.73 -10.82
N ASN A 30 2.64 -7.43 -11.34
CA ASN A 30 4.01 -7.12 -10.98
C ASN A 30 4.50 -5.80 -11.61
N PRO A 31 5.32 -5.00 -10.90
CA PRO A 31 5.82 -3.71 -11.39
C PRO A 31 6.63 -3.79 -12.68
N LEU A 32 7.42 -4.87 -12.87
CA LEU A 32 8.25 -5.01 -14.06
C LEU A 32 7.43 -5.19 -15.33
N LEU A 33 6.27 -5.84 -15.25
CA LEU A 33 5.34 -5.95 -16.37
C LEU A 33 4.83 -4.57 -16.77
N LEU A 34 4.40 -3.74 -15.80
CA LEU A 34 3.92 -2.40 -16.08
C LEU A 34 5.02 -1.54 -16.74
N ILE A 35 6.24 -1.59 -16.20
CA ILE A 35 7.39 -0.89 -16.80
C ILE A 35 7.61 -1.36 -18.23
N TYR A 36 7.64 -2.68 -18.46
CA TYR A 36 7.81 -3.27 -19.78
C TYR A 36 6.76 -2.80 -20.78
N LEU A 37 5.49 -2.75 -20.37
CA LEU A 37 4.39 -2.30 -21.21
C LEU A 37 4.47 -0.80 -21.54
N LEU A 38 4.83 0.05 -20.56
CA LEU A 38 4.95 1.50 -20.75
C LEU A 38 6.16 1.90 -21.61
N TYR A 39 7.13 1.00 -21.77
CA TYR A 39 8.22 1.11 -22.74
C TYR A 39 7.91 0.36 -24.04
N ASP A 40 6.63 0.26 -24.42
CA ASP A 40 6.18 -0.35 -25.68
C ASP A 40 6.66 -1.79 -25.88
N ASN A 41 6.70 -2.58 -24.79
CA ASN A 41 7.21 -3.94 -24.77
C ASN A 41 8.71 -4.04 -25.11
N ASN A 42 9.50 -3.01 -24.81
CA ASN A 42 10.94 -3.03 -25.03
C ASN A 42 11.66 -3.85 -23.94
N PRO A 43 12.31 -4.97 -24.28
CA PRO A 43 13.02 -5.81 -23.30
C PRO A 43 14.19 -5.07 -22.61
N ALA A 44 14.79 -4.08 -23.28
CA ALA A 44 15.87 -3.28 -22.69
C ALA A 44 15.40 -2.40 -21.51
N SER A 45 14.10 -2.22 -21.32
CA SER A 45 13.54 -1.51 -20.17
C SER A 45 13.72 -2.28 -18.85
N LEU A 46 13.90 -3.59 -18.91
CA LEU A 46 14.07 -4.46 -17.74
C LEU A 46 15.54 -4.48 -17.30
N THR A 47 16.00 -3.34 -16.79
CA THR A 47 17.40 -3.17 -16.39
C THR A 47 17.77 -4.07 -15.20
N LYS A 48 19.06 -4.40 -15.09
CA LYS A 48 19.63 -5.16 -13.96
C LYS A 48 19.21 -4.61 -12.59
N SER A 49 19.22 -3.27 -12.45
CA SER A 49 18.82 -2.60 -11.21
C SER A 49 17.36 -2.89 -10.88
N LEU A 50 16.45 -2.72 -11.84
CA LEU A 50 15.02 -2.96 -11.63
C LEU A 50 14.74 -4.43 -11.29
N VAL A 51 15.37 -5.38 -11.97
CA VAL A 51 15.21 -6.81 -11.67
C VAL A 51 15.73 -7.12 -10.26
N SER A 52 16.88 -6.57 -9.85
CA SER A 52 17.41 -6.77 -8.50
C SER A 52 16.53 -6.19 -7.40
N THR A 53 15.84 -5.07 -7.67
CA THR A 53 14.94 -4.41 -6.73
C THR A 53 13.64 -5.19 -6.55
N TRP A 54 13.00 -5.58 -7.65
CA TRP A 54 11.64 -6.14 -7.62
C TRP A 54 11.61 -7.67 -7.55
N PHE A 55 12.65 -8.35 -8.05
CA PHE A 55 12.76 -9.81 -8.05
C PHE A 55 14.18 -10.26 -7.69
N PRO A 56 14.62 -10.07 -6.43
CA PRO A 56 16.00 -10.35 -6.01
C PRO A 56 16.41 -11.82 -6.22
N GLU A 57 15.49 -12.77 -6.01
CA GLU A 57 15.75 -14.18 -6.27
C GLU A 57 15.94 -14.48 -7.75
N LEU A 58 15.09 -13.93 -8.63
CA LEU A 58 15.28 -14.05 -10.07
C LEU A 58 16.61 -13.43 -10.51
N PHE A 59 16.95 -12.27 -9.95
CA PHE A 59 18.21 -11.60 -10.22
C PHE A 59 19.42 -12.47 -9.84
N LYS A 60 19.37 -13.17 -8.69
CA LYS A 60 20.38 -14.14 -8.29
C LYS A 60 20.48 -15.29 -9.31
N ILE A 61 19.35 -15.91 -9.68
CA ILE A 61 19.30 -17.01 -10.65
C ILE A 61 19.84 -16.58 -12.02
N LEU A 62 19.42 -15.43 -12.54
CA LEU A 62 19.92 -14.88 -13.81
C LEU A 62 21.42 -14.56 -13.76
N SER A 63 21.90 -14.04 -12.63
CA SER A 63 23.33 -13.77 -12.44
C SER A 63 24.16 -15.05 -12.47
N ILE A 64 23.65 -16.12 -11.84
CA ILE A 64 24.26 -17.46 -11.93
C ILE A 64 24.24 -17.92 -13.38
N TRP A 65 23.08 -17.91 -14.05
CA TRP A 65 22.96 -18.35 -15.43
C TRP A 65 23.94 -17.65 -16.38
N ILE A 66 23.98 -16.31 -16.34
CA ILE A 66 24.87 -15.49 -17.19
C ILE A 66 26.35 -15.77 -16.92
N SER A 67 26.71 -16.16 -15.70
CA SER A 67 28.09 -16.49 -15.33
C SER A 67 28.55 -17.87 -15.82
N LEU A 68 27.61 -18.74 -16.21
CA LEU A 68 27.91 -20.06 -16.74
C LEU A 68 28.32 -19.98 -18.21
N SER A 69 29.23 -20.86 -18.61
CA SER A 69 29.45 -21.17 -20.02
C SER A 69 28.32 -22.07 -20.55
N ALA A 70 28.22 -22.19 -21.87
CA ALA A 70 27.27 -23.11 -22.51
C ALA A 70 27.54 -24.59 -22.16
N THR A 71 28.80 -24.93 -21.84
CA THR A 71 29.24 -26.28 -21.50
C THR A 71 29.16 -26.60 -20.01
N ASP A 72 28.92 -25.60 -19.16
CA ASP A 72 28.90 -25.80 -17.71
C ASP A 72 27.65 -26.57 -17.27
N THR A 73 27.83 -27.41 -16.24
CA THR A 73 26.74 -28.07 -15.53
C THR A 73 25.83 -27.02 -14.88
N ILE A 74 24.51 -27.17 -15.04
CA ILE A 74 23.52 -26.26 -14.47
C ILE A 74 23.45 -26.48 -12.94
N PRO A 75 23.71 -25.45 -12.12
CA PRO A 75 23.60 -25.55 -10.66
C PRO A 75 22.18 -25.89 -10.20
N GLN A 76 22.07 -26.53 -9.04
CA GLN A 76 20.79 -26.99 -8.49
C GLN A 76 19.75 -25.88 -8.33
N GLU A 77 20.17 -24.68 -7.93
CA GLU A 77 19.28 -23.53 -7.72
C GLU A 77 18.61 -23.10 -9.04
N VAL A 78 19.38 -23.07 -10.14
CA VAL A 78 18.87 -22.78 -11.47
C VAL A 78 17.98 -23.93 -11.95
N ALA A 79 18.40 -25.18 -11.73
CA ALA A 79 17.61 -26.35 -12.10
C ALA A 79 16.20 -26.34 -11.47
N ILE A 80 16.08 -26.00 -10.19
CA ILE A 80 14.79 -25.87 -9.50
C ILE A 80 13.94 -24.77 -10.14
N HIS A 81 14.54 -23.63 -10.50
CA HIS A 81 13.84 -22.56 -11.21
C HIS A 81 13.30 -23.02 -12.57
N LEU A 82 14.09 -23.75 -13.35
CA LEU A 82 13.68 -24.28 -14.66
C LEU A 82 12.48 -25.23 -14.54
N ILE A 83 12.48 -26.10 -13.52
CA ILE A 83 11.39 -27.05 -13.30
C ILE A 83 10.12 -26.30 -12.90
N ASN A 84 10.22 -25.38 -11.93
CA ASN A 84 9.04 -24.73 -11.34
C ASN A 84 8.41 -23.67 -12.24
N TYR A 85 9.21 -22.92 -13.01
CA TYR A 85 8.73 -21.77 -13.78
C TYR A 85 8.76 -22.00 -15.29
N HIS A 86 9.55 -22.95 -15.80
CA HIS A 86 9.64 -23.24 -17.22
C HIS A 86 9.13 -24.63 -17.59
N GLU A 87 8.70 -25.44 -16.61
CA GLU A 87 8.27 -26.82 -16.79
C GLU A 87 9.29 -27.65 -17.61
N THR A 88 10.57 -27.29 -17.51
CA THR A 88 11.63 -27.85 -18.33
C THR A 88 12.68 -28.53 -17.46
N MET A 89 13.02 -29.77 -17.81
CA MET A 89 14.07 -30.51 -17.12
C MET A 89 15.46 -29.94 -17.47
N PRO A 90 16.40 -29.82 -16.52
CA PRO A 90 17.76 -29.32 -16.79
C PRO A 90 18.50 -30.13 -17.85
N SER A 91 18.19 -31.43 -17.99
CA SER A 91 18.76 -32.32 -19.00
C SER A 91 18.48 -31.87 -20.44
N ALA A 92 17.40 -31.11 -20.68
CA ALA A 92 17.07 -30.54 -21.99
C ALA A 92 18.11 -29.52 -22.48
N PHE A 93 18.96 -29.00 -21.58
CA PHE A 93 20.01 -28.03 -21.89
C PHE A 93 21.39 -28.68 -22.04
N THR A 94 21.47 -30.01 -22.08
CA THR A 94 22.72 -30.73 -22.35
C THR A 94 23.14 -30.47 -23.79
N GLY A 95 24.35 -29.95 -24.00
CA GLY A 95 24.85 -29.60 -25.34
C GLY A 95 24.28 -28.30 -25.91
N ARG A 96 23.76 -27.39 -25.05
CA ARG A 96 23.33 -26.06 -25.50
C ARG A 96 24.47 -25.30 -26.16
N SER A 97 24.16 -24.55 -27.23
CA SER A 97 25.10 -23.61 -27.84
C SER A 97 25.22 -22.32 -27.02
N GLU A 98 26.26 -21.52 -27.25
CA GLU A 98 26.37 -20.19 -26.63
C GLU A 98 25.19 -19.28 -26.95
N GLU A 99 24.69 -19.34 -28.19
CA GLU A 99 23.55 -18.54 -28.61
C GLU A 99 22.27 -18.96 -27.89
N MET A 100 22.00 -20.27 -27.81
CA MET A 100 20.87 -20.80 -27.04
C MET A 100 20.98 -20.41 -25.57
N HIS A 101 22.18 -20.48 -24.99
CA HIS A 101 22.40 -20.10 -23.59
C HIS A 101 22.08 -18.61 -23.34
N LYS A 102 22.54 -17.72 -24.22
CA LYS A 102 22.24 -16.27 -24.14
C LYS A 102 20.74 -15.98 -24.30
N GLN A 103 20.12 -16.57 -25.32
CA GLN A 103 18.68 -16.40 -25.59
C GLN A 103 17.82 -16.92 -24.44
N PHE A 104 18.20 -18.04 -23.84
CA PHE A 104 17.44 -18.62 -22.76
C PHE A 104 17.46 -17.77 -21.48
N GLY A 105 18.55 -17.04 -21.21
CA GLY A 105 18.58 -16.08 -20.09
C GLY A 105 17.52 -14.97 -20.24
N TRP A 106 17.29 -14.50 -21.48
CA TRP A 106 16.17 -13.60 -21.75
C TRP A 106 14.82 -14.29 -21.57
N GLN A 107 14.69 -15.55 -22.01
CA GLN A 107 13.46 -16.31 -21.82
C GLN A 107 13.11 -16.51 -20.34
N MET A 108 14.10 -16.72 -19.47
CA MET A 108 13.93 -16.77 -18.01
C MET A 108 13.33 -15.49 -17.47
N LEU A 109 13.93 -14.34 -17.81
CA LEU A 109 13.42 -13.04 -17.38
C LEU A 109 12.00 -12.78 -17.92
N ARG A 110 11.79 -13.03 -19.21
CA ARG A 110 10.51 -12.82 -19.88
C ARG A 110 9.40 -13.67 -19.26
N HIS A 111 9.65 -14.95 -19.01
CA HIS A 111 8.63 -15.85 -18.47
C HIS A 111 8.16 -15.35 -17.09
N VAL A 112 9.08 -14.96 -16.22
CA VAL A 112 8.70 -14.47 -14.88
C VAL A 112 7.96 -13.13 -14.94
N VAL A 113 8.38 -12.22 -15.84
CA VAL A 113 7.78 -10.87 -15.91
C VAL A 113 6.46 -10.84 -16.68
N VAL A 114 6.40 -11.50 -17.84
CA VAL A 114 5.30 -11.42 -18.81
C VAL A 114 4.43 -12.68 -18.80
N GLY A 115 5.02 -13.83 -18.48
CA GLY A 115 4.38 -15.14 -18.57
C GLY A 115 4.88 -15.98 -19.74
N PRO A 116 4.41 -17.25 -19.84
CA PRO A 116 4.83 -18.19 -20.88
C PRO A 116 4.38 -17.73 -22.27
N GLU A 117 3.15 -17.25 -22.36
CA GLU A 117 2.46 -16.93 -23.62
C GLU A 117 3.11 -15.76 -24.37
N PRO A 118 3.10 -15.76 -25.73
CA PRO A 118 3.60 -14.66 -26.54
C PRO A 118 2.81 -13.37 -26.29
N ILE A 119 3.44 -12.21 -26.48
CA ILE A 119 2.78 -10.91 -26.32
C ILE A 119 1.66 -10.72 -27.34
N GLN A 120 1.77 -11.36 -28.50
CA GLN A 120 0.76 -11.39 -29.55
C GLN A 120 -0.46 -12.26 -29.17
N HIS A 121 -0.44 -12.95 -28.02
CA HIS A 121 -1.57 -13.73 -27.56
C HIS A 121 -2.81 -12.83 -27.42
N PRO A 122 -4.00 -13.22 -27.95
CA PRO A 122 -5.16 -12.34 -28.02
C PRO A 122 -5.62 -11.76 -26.68
N TYR A 123 -5.43 -12.51 -25.58
CA TYR A 123 -5.79 -12.04 -24.24
C TYR A 123 -4.85 -10.92 -23.76
N PHE A 124 -3.55 -11.06 -24.03
CA PHE A 124 -2.56 -10.06 -23.66
C PHE A 124 -2.73 -8.79 -24.49
N GLN A 125 -2.99 -8.93 -25.79
CA GLN A 125 -3.30 -7.80 -26.67
C GLN A 125 -4.55 -7.05 -26.23
N ALA A 126 -5.63 -7.75 -25.87
CA ALA A 126 -6.84 -7.10 -25.35
C ALA A 126 -6.56 -6.32 -24.06
N PHE A 127 -5.81 -6.89 -23.12
CA PHE A 127 -5.37 -6.18 -21.93
C PHE A 127 -4.53 -4.95 -22.27
N LEU A 128 -3.53 -5.11 -23.15
CA LEU A 128 -2.61 -4.05 -23.54
C LEU A 128 -3.32 -2.89 -24.27
N GLU A 129 -4.28 -3.19 -25.15
CA GLU A 129 -5.15 -2.21 -25.81
C GLU A 129 -5.89 -1.35 -24.78
N GLY A 130 -6.39 -1.98 -23.71
CA GLY A 130 -7.02 -1.31 -22.59
C GLY A 130 -6.04 -0.50 -21.73
N PHE A 131 -4.89 -1.08 -21.42
CA PHE A 131 -3.86 -0.44 -20.59
C PHE A 131 -3.28 0.81 -21.23
N MET A 132 -3.10 0.80 -22.55
CA MET A 132 -2.59 1.91 -23.34
C MET A 132 -3.68 2.88 -23.81
N LEU A 133 -4.87 2.84 -23.19
CA LEU A 133 -6.10 3.51 -23.67
C LEU A 133 -5.79 4.91 -24.23
N PRO A 134 -6.13 5.17 -25.50
CA PRO A 134 -5.98 6.49 -26.08
C PRO A 134 -6.99 7.46 -25.46
N CYS A 135 -6.48 8.53 -24.86
CA CYS A 135 -7.20 9.69 -24.38
C CYS A 135 -7.09 10.84 -25.39
N LEU A 136 -8.02 11.81 -25.31
CA LEU A 136 -8.02 13.04 -26.12
C LEU A 136 -7.86 12.77 -27.63
N GLU A 137 -8.78 11.98 -28.20
CA GLU A 137 -8.79 11.64 -29.64
C GLU A 137 -7.50 10.94 -30.12
N GLY A 138 -6.87 10.14 -29.26
CA GLY A 138 -5.64 9.41 -29.59
C GLY A 138 -4.35 10.23 -29.47
N LYS A 139 -4.44 11.48 -29.02
CA LYS A 139 -3.25 12.34 -28.83
C LYS A 139 -2.50 12.00 -27.55
N MET A 140 -3.15 11.40 -26.55
CA MET A 140 -2.54 11.07 -25.27
C MET A 140 -2.74 9.58 -24.99
N THR A 141 -1.68 8.88 -24.59
CA THR A 141 -1.78 7.49 -24.12
C THR A 141 -1.09 7.40 -22.77
N LEU A 142 -1.41 6.38 -21.99
CA LEU A 142 -0.72 6.15 -20.71
C LEU A 142 0.80 6.09 -20.89
N GLY A 143 1.28 5.44 -21.96
CA GLY A 143 2.70 5.42 -22.31
C GLY A 143 3.28 6.84 -22.45
N ARG A 144 2.61 7.75 -23.16
CA ARG A 144 3.06 9.15 -23.27
C ARG A 144 3.07 9.88 -21.94
N VAL A 145 2.09 9.63 -21.06
CA VAL A 145 2.06 10.22 -19.71
C VAL A 145 3.24 9.71 -18.88
N ALA A 146 3.47 8.40 -18.91
CA ALA A 146 4.56 7.77 -18.19
C ALA A 146 5.95 8.25 -18.68
N GLN A 147 6.10 8.46 -19.99
CA GLN A 147 7.32 9.05 -20.56
C GLN A 147 7.53 10.52 -20.16
N ALA A 148 6.45 11.28 -19.95
CA ALA A 148 6.50 12.65 -19.48
C ALA A 148 6.76 12.77 -17.97
N TYR A 149 6.59 11.68 -17.21
CA TYR A 149 6.88 11.65 -15.78
C TYR A 149 8.37 11.88 -15.52
N LYS A 150 8.70 12.62 -14.44
CA LYS A 150 10.10 12.90 -14.09
C LYS A 150 10.82 11.60 -13.72
N GLY A 151 11.80 11.20 -14.54
CA GLY A 151 12.50 9.91 -14.42
C GLY A 151 11.89 8.77 -15.25
N GLY A 152 10.87 9.07 -16.06
CA GLY A 152 10.23 8.16 -17.01
C GLY A 152 9.34 7.09 -16.37
N PRO A 153 8.89 6.09 -17.17
CA PRO A 153 7.95 5.08 -16.71
C PRO A 153 8.41 4.26 -15.51
N ALA A 154 9.71 3.97 -15.41
CA ALA A 154 10.26 3.23 -14.28
C ALA A 154 10.14 4.01 -12.97
N ALA A 155 10.34 5.34 -13.01
CA ALA A 155 10.15 6.19 -11.84
C ALA A 155 8.68 6.31 -11.45
N LEU A 156 7.77 6.42 -12.43
CA LEU A 156 6.31 6.43 -12.17
C LEU A 156 5.86 5.14 -11.48
N VAL A 157 6.19 3.97 -12.04
CA VAL A 157 5.81 2.69 -11.43
C VAL A 157 6.48 2.53 -10.08
N SER A 158 7.76 2.89 -9.96
CA SER A 158 8.45 2.81 -8.67
C SER A 158 7.81 3.73 -7.64
N SER A 159 7.42 4.96 -7.97
CA SER A 159 6.72 5.82 -7.01
C SER A 159 5.43 5.15 -6.56
N VAL A 160 4.59 4.65 -7.47
CA VAL A 160 3.33 4.00 -7.07
C VAL A 160 3.55 2.81 -6.12
N TYR A 161 4.51 1.94 -6.41
CA TYR A 161 4.74 0.73 -5.61
C TYR A 161 5.64 0.94 -4.38
N THR A 162 6.45 2.02 -4.34
CA THR A 162 7.29 2.36 -3.18
C THR A 162 6.66 3.40 -2.24
N CYS A 163 5.66 4.15 -2.71
CA CYS A 163 4.77 4.97 -1.89
C CYS A 163 3.85 4.13 -0.99
N ASN A 164 3.91 2.79 -1.11
CA ASN A 164 3.19 1.89 -0.24
C ASN A 164 3.65 2.04 1.20
N ILE A 165 2.69 2.11 2.11
CA ILE A 165 2.93 2.23 3.54
C ILE A 165 3.28 0.83 4.05
N SER A 166 4.56 0.56 4.28
CA SER A 166 5.03 -0.70 4.86
C SER A 166 5.03 -0.71 6.39
N GLY A 167 4.75 0.45 7.01
CA GLY A 167 4.66 0.62 8.45
C GLY A 167 4.71 2.08 8.87
N TYR A 168 4.82 2.33 10.17
CA TYR A 168 4.82 3.68 10.75
C TYR A 168 5.91 4.60 10.17
N SER A 169 7.12 4.07 9.94
CA SER A 169 8.24 4.84 9.39
C SER A 169 7.97 5.40 7.98
N SER A 170 7.07 4.78 7.21
CA SER A 170 6.68 5.26 5.88
C SER A 170 5.93 6.60 5.95
N LEU A 171 5.17 6.86 7.01
CA LEU A 171 4.27 8.04 7.10
C LEU A 171 4.98 9.39 7.23
N ARG A 172 6.29 9.38 7.51
CA ARG A 172 7.12 10.59 7.67
C ARG A 172 6.50 11.66 8.59
N ILE A 173 5.84 11.24 9.67
CA ILE A 173 5.11 12.14 10.58
C ILE A 173 6.07 13.08 11.33
N THR A 174 5.69 14.35 11.44
CA THR A 174 6.34 15.33 12.33
C THR A 174 5.35 15.86 13.34
N PHE A 175 5.80 15.98 14.60
CA PHE A 175 4.98 16.51 15.67
C PHE A 175 5.38 17.95 15.99
N THR A 176 4.41 18.84 15.99
CA THR A 176 4.57 20.23 16.42
C THR A 176 3.79 20.47 17.70
N LYS A 177 4.46 21.00 18.72
CA LYS A 177 3.85 21.30 20.02
C LYS A 177 3.50 22.78 20.06
N THR A 178 2.22 23.10 19.93
CA THR A 178 1.71 24.48 20.06
C THR A 178 0.94 24.70 21.37
N MET A 179 0.66 23.62 22.10
CA MET A 179 0.02 23.63 23.41
C MET A 179 0.81 24.40 24.48
N LYS A 180 0.08 25.10 25.37
CA LYS A 180 0.64 25.74 26.56
C LYS A 180 1.33 24.72 27.48
N GLU A 181 2.41 25.17 28.11
CA GLU A 181 3.23 24.34 29.01
C GLU A 181 2.42 23.75 30.18
N GLU A 182 1.48 24.53 30.72
CA GLU A 182 0.63 24.10 31.83
C GLU A 182 -0.29 22.94 31.44
N THR A 183 -0.96 23.03 30.28
CA THR A 183 -1.80 21.94 29.76
C THR A 183 -0.96 20.70 29.48
N ARG A 184 0.23 20.88 28.91
CA ARG A 184 1.17 19.79 28.63
C ARG A 184 1.62 19.08 29.91
N ALA A 185 1.89 19.83 30.97
CA ALA A 185 2.27 19.28 32.27
C ALA A 185 1.13 18.46 32.89
N LYS A 186 -0.11 18.99 32.85
CA LYS A 186 -1.31 18.27 33.32
C LYS A 186 -1.53 16.97 32.54
N LEU A 187 -1.42 17.01 31.22
CA LEU A 187 -1.56 15.83 30.38
C LEU A 187 -0.48 14.78 30.68
N SER A 188 0.78 15.20 30.81
CA SER A 188 1.89 14.30 31.16
C SER A 188 1.67 13.65 32.53
N GLN A 189 1.19 14.42 33.51
CA GLN A 189 0.87 13.90 34.84
C GLN A 189 -0.28 12.90 34.80
N ALA A 190 -1.34 13.18 34.02
CA ALA A 190 -2.46 12.26 33.84
C ALA A 190 -2.02 10.94 33.17
N MET A 191 -1.13 11.01 32.18
CA MET A 191 -0.56 9.83 31.53
C MET A 191 0.29 8.99 32.50
N LEU A 192 1.15 9.62 33.30
CA LEU A 192 1.99 8.92 34.29
C LEU A 192 1.18 8.26 35.41
N ALA A 193 0.03 8.83 35.77
CA ALA A 193 -0.86 8.27 36.77
C ALA A 193 -1.55 6.98 36.32
N ASN A 194 -1.61 6.70 35.01
CA ASN A 194 -2.25 5.51 34.47
C ASN A 194 -1.19 4.40 34.19
N PRO A 195 -1.27 3.24 34.87
CA PRO A 195 -0.33 2.13 34.70
C PRO A 195 -0.11 1.67 33.26
N LEU A 196 -1.15 1.75 32.43
CA LEU A 196 -1.10 1.29 31.03
C LEU A 196 -0.26 2.21 30.14
N TYR A 197 -0.08 3.48 30.55
CA TYR A 197 0.70 4.47 29.83
C TYR A 197 2.04 4.78 30.51
N GLN A 198 2.43 4.06 31.56
CA GLN A 198 3.72 4.30 32.24
C GLN A 198 4.93 4.13 31.32
N SER A 199 4.83 3.27 30.30
CA SER A 199 5.85 3.11 29.25
C SER A 199 5.76 4.17 28.15
N MET A 200 4.61 4.85 28.00
CA MET A 200 4.35 5.88 27.00
C MET A 200 4.48 7.26 27.63
N ARG A 201 5.56 7.98 27.33
CA ARG A 201 5.87 9.24 28.01
C ARG A 201 5.17 10.45 27.39
N THR A 202 4.66 10.29 26.17
CA THR A 202 4.14 11.39 25.36
C THR A 202 2.93 10.96 24.52
N VAL A 203 2.12 11.91 24.06
CA VAL A 203 0.99 11.63 23.16
C VAL A 203 1.48 11.04 21.83
N GLU A 204 2.67 11.44 21.42
CA GLU A 204 3.38 10.91 20.26
C GLU A 204 3.63 9.40 20.40
N ASP A 205 3.92 8.93 21.61
CA ASP A 205 4.09 7.50 21.89
C ASP A 205 2.77 6.75 21.76
N ILE A 206 1.64 7.34 22.20
CA ILE A 206 0.30 6.75 22.03
C ILE A 206 -0.05 6.64 20.54
N LEU A 207 0.14 7.72 19.77
CA LEU A 207 -0.16 7.69 18.34
C LEU A 207 0.74 6.69 17.60
N ARG A 208 2.03 6.62 17.95
CA ARG A 208 2.95 5.63 17.39
C ARG A 208 2.49 4.22 17.71
N ASP A 209 2.19 3.94 18.97
CA ASP A 209 1.74 2.63 19.42
C ASP A 209 0.44 2.18 18.72
N PHE A 210 -0.48 3.12 18.52
CA PHE A 210 -1.69 2.88 17.74
C PHE A 210 -1.36 2.52 16.29
N LEU A 211 -0.52 3.31 15.60
CA LEU A 211 -0.21 3.16 14.18
C LEU A 211 0.66 1.94 13.88
N GLU A 212 1.55 1.56 14.79
CA GLU A 212 2.36 0.33 14.70
C GLU A 212 1.54 -0.94 15.01
N GLY A 213 0.35 -0.80 15.60
CA GLY A 213 -0.54 -1.92 15.84
C GLY A 213 -1.18 -2.48 14.56
N ARG A 214 -1.52 -3.77 14.60
CA ARG A 214 -2.08 -4.51 13.46
C ARG A 214 -3.61 -4.48 13.43
N GLY A 215 -4.18 -4.52 12.23
CA GLY A 215 -5.62 -4.70 12.01
C GLY A 215 -6.52 -3.69 12.75
N ILE A 216 -7.76 -4.12 13.04
CA ILE A 216 -8.75 -3.32 13.78
C ILE A 216 -8.63 -3.62 15.29
N PRO A 217 -8.42 -2.61 16.17
CA PRO A 217 -8.31 -2.82 17.62
C PRO A 217 -9.52 -3.51 18.28
N CYS A 218 -10.73 -3.26 17.76
CA CYS A 218 -11.99 -3.88 18.21
C CYS A 218 -12.90 -4.19 17.01
N PRO A 219 -12.68 -5.30 16.30
CA PRO A 219 -13.44 -5.62 15.08
C PRO A 219 -14.96 -5.66 15.33
N GLN A 220 -15.38 -6.19 16.48
CA GLN A 220 -16.79 -6.32 16.84
C GLN A 220 -17.45 -4.95 17.03
N LEU A 221 -16.83 -4.04 17.79
CA LEU A 221 -17.35 -2.70 18.02
C LEU A 221 -17.38 -1.89 16.72
N LEU A 222 -16.32 -1.98 15.90
CA LEU A 222 -16.27 -1.28 14.62
C LEU A 222 -17.31 -1.80 13.63
N SER A 223 -17.59 -3.12 13.62
CA SER A 223 -18.60 -3.72 12.74
C SER A 223 -20.01 -3.16 12.98
N ALA A 224 -20.34 -2.86 14.25
CA ALA A 224 -21.63 -2.29 14.64
C ALA A 224 -21.87 -0.88 14.07
N VAL A 225 -20.80 -0.15 13.76
CA VAL A 225 -20.85 1.22 13.20
C VAL A 225 -20.33 1.31 11.76
N SER A 226 -20.01 0.17 11.14
CA SER A 226 -19.37 0.10 9.81
C SER A 226 -20.14 0.82 8.70
N SER A 227 -21.47 0.89 8.80
CA SER A 227 -22.35 1.57 7.85
C SER A 227 -22.15 3.10 7.79
N ARG A 228 -21.49 3.68 8.79
CA ARG A 228 -21.20 5.13 8.86
C ARG A 228 -19.96 5.54 8.07
N PHE A 229 -19.04 4.62 7.79
CA PHE A 229 -17.76 4.95 7.15
C PHE A 229 -17.86 5.02 5.63
N ASN A 230 -16.87 5.67 5.02
CA ASN A 230 -16.74 5.74 3.57
C ASN A 230 -16.72 4.34 2.95
N LYS A 231 -17.56 4.09 1.94
CA LYS A 231 -17.67 2.79 1.25
C LYS A 231 -16.37 2.35 0.56
N GLY A 232 -15.44 3.28 0.31
CA GLY A 232 -14.10 2.98 -0.19
C GLY A 232 -13.19 2.32 0.84
N VAL A 233 -13.54 2.38 2.14
CA VAL A 233 -12.82 1.65 3.18
C VAL A 233 -13.27 0.19 3.17
N ASN A 234 -12.40 -0.68 2.68
CA ASN A 234 -12.62 -2.11 2.78
C ASN A 234 -12.18 -2.62 4.17
N LEU A 235 -13.15 -2.85 5.06
CA LEU A 235 -12.88 -3.41 6.39
C LEU A 235 -12.54 -4.91 6.34
N GLU A 236 -12.87 -5.61 5.24
CA GLU A 236 -12.56 -7.04 5.08
C GLU A 236 -11.07 -7.29 4.78
N ASP A 237 -10.37 -6.29 4.23
CA ASP A 237 -8.91 -6.32 3.98
C ASP A 237 -8.08 -6.40 5.27
N THR A 238 -8.71 -6.33 6.43
CA THR A 238 -8.07 -6.38 7.76
C THR A 238 -7.97 -7.79 8.35
N ILE A 239 -8.67 -8.77 7.78
CA ILE A 239 -8.84 -10.12 8.35
C ILE A 239 -7.70 -11.06 7.93
N SER A 240 -6.92 -10.71 6.91
CA SER A 240 -5.84 -11.58 6.43
C SER A 240 -4.53 -11.31 7.18
N ASP A 241 -3.86 -12.38 7.64
CA ASP A 241 -2.46 -12.42 8.12
C ASP A 241 -1.42 -11.98 7.04
N GLY A 242 -1.86 -11.21 6.05
CA GLY A 242 -1.06 -10.67 4.97
C GLY A 242 -0.49 -9.29 5.28
N PRO A 243 0.44 -8.80 4.44
CA PRO A 243 1.08 -7.49 4.59
C PRO A 243 0.08 -6.31 4.64
N SER A 244 -1.15 -6.51 4.14
CA SER A 244 -2.21 -5.52 4.21
C SER A 244 -2.82 -5.31 5.61
N GLY A 245 -2.83 -6.33 6.47
CA GLY A 245 -3.33 -6.21 7.85
C GLY A 245 -2.37 -5.43 8.77
N ASP A 246 -1.06 -5.61 8.55
CA ASP A 246 0.01 -4.98 9.33
C ASP A 246 0.07 -3.46 9.15
N THR A 247 -0.41 -2.97 8.01
CA THR A 247 -0.27 -1.57 7.59
C THR A 247 -1.59 -0.81 7.60
N PHE A 248 -2.70 -1.50 7.92
CA PHE A 248 -4.06 -0.96 7.81
C PHE A 248 -4.22 0.39 8.51
N ARG A 249 -3.83 0.48 9.79
CA ARG A 249 -3.99 1.70 10.59
C ARG A 249 -3.17 2.87 10.03
N CYS A 250 -1.94 2.59 9.60
CA CYS A 250 -1.09 3.57 8.94
C CYS A 250 -1.71 4.08 7.63
N ARG A 251 -2.27 3.18 6.80
CA ARG A 251 -2.95 3.57 5.55
C ARG A 251 -4.18 4.43 5.81
N MET A 252 -5.02 4.04 6.77
CA MET A 252 -6.22 4.83 7.12
C MET A 252 -5.85 6.20 7.66
N PHE A 253 -4.81 6.28 8.51
CA PHE A 253 -4.31 7.55 9.01
C PHE A 253 -3.76 8.44 7.88
N CYS A 254 -2.96 7.86 6.97
CA CYS A 254 -2.47 8.58 5.79
C CYS A 254 -3.63 9.09 4.93
N TRP A 255 -4.64 8.24 4.71
CA TRP A 255 -5.81 8.60 3.91
C TRP A 255 -6.60 9.74 4.53
N ALA A 256 -6.89 9.66 5.84
CA ALA A 256 -7.58 10.74 6.54
C ALA A 256 -6.77 12.05 6.50
N ALA A 257 -5.45 11.98 6.63
CA ALA A 257 -4.57 13.15 6.67
C ALA A 257 -4.30 13.78 5.29
N THR A 258 -4.21 12.98 4.23
CA THR A 258 -3.71 13.42 2.91
C THR A 258 -4.72 13.28 1.77
N GLY A 259 -5.86 12.62 2.02
CA GLY A 259 -6.82 12.27 0.99
C GLY A 259 -6.46 11.02 0.18
N VAL A 260 -5.29 10.40 0.42
CA VAL A 260 -4.85 9.17 -0.26
C VAL A 260 -4.24 8.13 0.69
N PRO A 261 -4.46 6.82 0.46
CA PRO A 261 -3.98 5.75 1.36
C PRO A 261 -2.50 5.36 1.16
N PHE A 262 -1.68 6.24 0.58
CA PHE A 262 -0.26 6.01 0.29
C PHE A 262 0.55 7.31 0.49
N VAL A 263 1.86 7.18 0.68
CA VAL A 263 2.74 8.30 0.99
C VAL A 263 3.12 9.02 -0.28
N LEU A 264 2.83 10.31 -0.40
CA LEU A 264 3.33 11.11 -1.52
C LEU A 264 4.79 11.54 -1.22
N LEU A 265 5.75 11.04 -2.00
CA LEU A 265 7.19 11.24 -1.74
C LEU A 265 7.63 12.72 -1.80
N ASP A 266 7.02 13.49 -2.71
CA ASP A 266 7.35 14.89 -2.96
C ASP A 266 6.52 15.89 -2.11
N GLU A 267 5.52 15.40 -1.36
CA GLU A 267 4.66 16.23 -0.52
C GLU A 267 5.28 16.52 0.85
N PRO A 268 4.84 17.59 1.54
CA PRO A 268 5.27 17.85 2.90
C PRO A 268 4.89 16.69 3.81
N LYS A 269 5.71 16.52 4.85
CA LYS A 269 5.49 15.54 5.91
C LYS A 269 4.12 15.75 6.57
N ILE A 270 3.49 14.64 6.99
CA ILE A 270 2.25 14.73 7.77
C ILE A 270 2.57 15.42 9.10
N GLU A 271 2.02 16.62 9.29
CA GLU A 271 2.22 17.38 10.52
C GLU A 271 1.08 17.10 11.51
N VAL A 272 1.43 16.55 12.67
CA VAL A 272 0.49 16.36 13.79
C VAL A 272 0.73 17.48 14.80
N ARG A 273 -0.30 18.31 15.02
CA ARG A 273 -0.24 19.42 15.97
C ARG A 273 -0.97 19.06 17.26
N LEU A 274 -0.28 19.20 18.38
CA LEU A 274 -0.90 19.12 19.71
C LEU A 274 -1.30 20.53 20.13
N VAL A 275 -2.61 20.78 20.16
CA VAL A 275 -3.22 22.10 20.40
C VAL A 275 -4.01 22.14 21.70
N ASP A 276 -4.23 23.32 22.25
CA ASP A 276 -5.15 23.53 23.38
C ASP A 276 -6.62 23.59 22.91
N GLU A 277 -7.57 23.41 23.82
CA GLU A 277 -9.01 23.54 23.53
C GLU A 277 -9.41 24.94 23.00
N THR A 278 -8.58 25.95 23.26
CA THR A 278 -8.79 27.33 22.80
C THR A 278 -8.23 27.60 21.41
N ASP A 279 -7.64 26.61 20.73
CA ASP A 279 -7.07 26.82 19.40
C ASP A 279 -8.17 27.05 18.36
N GLU A 280 -8.13 28.21 17.70
CA GLU A 280 -9.14 28.64 16.73
C GLU A 280 -9.25 27.73 15.50
N SER A 281 -8.19 26.98 15.17
CA SER A 281 -8.20 26.01 14.08
C SER A 281 -9.07 24.78 14.38
N TYR A 282 -9.37 24.53 15.66
CA TYR A 282 -10.18 23.40 16.10
C TYR A 282 -11.67 23.77 16.32
N SER A 283 -12.00 25.07 16.40
CA SER A 283 -13.25 25.55 17.03
C SER A 283 -14.45 25.80 16.09
N ARG A 284 -14.31 25.71 14.76
CA ARG A 284 -15.38 26.17 13.85
C ARG A 284 -16.43 25.14 13.43
N GLU A 285 -16.14 23.83 13.41
CA GLU A 285 -17.10 22.81 12.92
C GLU A 285 -17.20 21.53 13.81
N SER A 286 -16.21 21.25 14.65
CA SER A 286 -16.12 19.99 15.42
C SER A 286 -17.06 19.93 16.64
N VAL A 287 -17.53 21.08 17.14
CA VAL A 287 -18.39 21.16 18.34
C VAL A 287 -19.75 20.50 18.12
N GLY A 288 -20.32 20.58 16.91
CA GLY A 288 -21.59 19.91 16.59
C GLY A 288 -21.48 18.38 16.64
N HIS A 289 -20.36 17.82 16.19
CA HIS A 289 -20.11 16.39 16.27
C HIS A 289 -19.82 15.95 17.71
N ARG A 290 -19.07 16.76 18.48
CA ARG A 290 -18.79 16.53 19.91
C ARG A 290 -20.08 16.51 20.74
N ILE A 291 -21.01 17.42 20.45
CA ILE A 291 -22.36 17.43 21.02
C ILE A 291 -23.13 16.17 20.59
N SER A 292 -23.05 15.74 19.33
CA SER A 292 -23.72 14.50 18.89
C SER A 292 -23.17 13.22 19.55
N PHE A 293 -21.87 13.16 19.88
CA PHE A 293 -21.26 12.02 20.61
C PHE A 293 -21.61 12.04 22.10
N LEU A 294 -21.75 13.22 22.70
CA LEU A 294 -22.29 13.41 24.04
C LEU A 294 -23.79 13.04 24.08
N GLU A 295 -24.59 13.54 23.13
CA GLU A 295 -26.04 13.28 22.99
C GLU A 295 -26.37 11.83 22.61
N GLN A 296 -25.45 11.11 21.93
CA GLN A 296 -25.58 9.66 21.68
C GLN A 296 -25.21 8.80 22.90
N GLY A 297 -24.87 9.40 24.04
CA GLY A 297 -24.59 8.68 25.29
C GLY A 297 -23.29 7.88 25.26
N LEU A 298 -22.38 8.18 24.32
CA LEU A 298 -21.06 7.52 24.22
C LEU A 298 -20.01 8.18 25.13
N LEU A 299 -20.32 9.34 25.70
CA LEU A 299 -19.47 10.08 26.63
C LEU A 299 -20.21 10.61 27.88
N GLU A 300 -21.53 10.37 28.01
CA GLU A 300 -22.29 10.73 29.21
C GLU A 300 -22.43 9.54 30.16
N ASN A 301 -21.70 9.61 31.28
CA ASN A 301 -22.03 9.09 32.61
C ASN A 301 -23.13 8.01 32.69
N ARG A 302 -22.84 6.78 32.26
CA ARG A 302 -23.50 5.58 32.80
C ARG A 302 -22.64 4.97 33.89
N TYR A 303 -22.46 5.72 34.98
CA TYR A 303 -21.79 5.26 36.21
C TYR A 303 -22.81 5.05 37.34
N GLU A 304 -23.99 4.48 37.04
CA GLU A 304 -24.99 4.16 38.09
C GLU A 304 -25.56 2.74 38.02
N ASP A 305 -25.11 1.86 37.11
CA ASP A 305 -25.48 0.45 37.12
C ASP A 305 -24.25 -0.42 37.44
N GLU A 306 -24.29 -1.10 38.60
CA GLU A 306 -23.35 -2.11 39.12
C GLU A 306 -22.11 -2.39 38.26
N GLU A 307 -21.16 -1.47 38.29
CA GLU A 307 -19.88 -1.64 37.62
C GLU A 307 -19.04 -2.70 38.34
N ASP A 308 -18.72 -3.76 37.61
CA ASP A 308 -17.54 -4.55 37.88
C ASP A 308 -16.30 -3.67 37.59
N PRO A 309 -15.59 -3.15 38.61
CA PRO A 309 -14.47 -2.23 38.42
C PRO A 309 -13.28 -2.87 37.71
N GLU A 310 -13.30 -4.21 37.54
CA GLU A 310 -12.31 -4.99 36.80
C GLU A 310 -12.68 -5.18 35.32
N ALA A 311 -13.93 -4.93 34.92
CA ALA A 311 -14.38 -5.04 33.52
C ALA A 311 -14.07 -3.79 32.70
N GLU A 312 -14.16 -2.59 33.29
CA GLU A 312 -13.92 -1.32 32.58
C GLU A 312 -12.42 -0.96 32.50
N LYS A 313 -11.63 -1.34 33.51
CA LYS A 313 -10.16 -1.25 33.48
C LYS A 313 -9.52 -2.13 32.40
N LYS A 314 -10.28 -3.08 31.82
CA LYS A 314 -9.66 -4.22 31.14
C LYS A 314 -8.98 -3.89 29.84
N ASP A 315 -9.22 -2.74 29.19
CA ASP A 315 -8.22 -2.20 28.27
C ASP A 315 -8.46 -0.73 27.83
N SER A 316 -8.15 0.25 28.69
CA SER A 316 -8.25 1.68 28.31
C SER A 316 -7.40 2.06 27.07
N ARG A 317 -6.37 1.27 26.77
CA ARG A 317 -5.55 1.43 25.55
C ARG A 317 -6.32 0.97 24.32
N VAL A 318 -7.05 -0.15 24.40
CA VAL A 318 -7.94 -0.60 23.31
C VAL A 318 -9.10 0.37 23.10
N ALA A 319 -9.69 0.93 24.17
CA ALA A 319 -10.71 1.98 24.04
C ALA A 319 -10.15 3.22 23.32
N MET A 320 -8.97 3.68 23.71
CA MET A 320 -8.25 4.78 23.03
C MET A 320 -7.98 4.45 21.56
N HIS A 321 -7.47 3.25 21.27
CA HIS A 321 -7.20 2.81 19.89
C HIS A 321 -8.47 2.72 19.05
N HIS A 322 -9.57 2.24 19.63
CA HIS A 322 -10.86 2.22 18.96
C HIS A 322 -11.35 3.63 18.65
N TRP A 323 -11.29 4.55 19.62
CA TRP A 323 -11.64 5.95 19.42
C TRP A 323 -10.79 6.62 18.33
N LEU A 324 -9.46 6.41 18.35
CA LEU A 324 -8.55 6.91 17.31
C LEU A 324 -8.93 6.38 15.93
N LEU A 325 -9.14 5.07 15.79
CA LEU A 325 -9.49 4.48 14.50
C LEU A 325 -10.83 5.00 13.98
N SER A 326 -11.86 5.05 14.82
CA SER A 326 -13.19 5.57 14.42
C SER A 326 -13.08 7.02 13.96
N THR A 327 -12.35 7.86 14.69
CA THR A 327 -12.11 9.27 14.31
C THR A 327 -11.37 9.38 12.97
N ILE A 328 -10.36 8.55 12.75
CA ILE A 328 -9.63 8.50 11.47
C ILE A 328 -10.58 8.12 10.33
N LEU A 329 -11.36 7.05 10.50
CA LEU A 329 -12.28 6.55 9.47
C LEU A 329 -13.40 7.53 9.14
N ASP A 330 -13.92 8.27 10.12
CA ASP A 330 -14.90 9.34 9.91
C ASP A 330 -14.33 10.47 9.03
N ASN A 331 -13.02 10.67 9.06
CA ASN A 331 -12.31 11.65 8.24
C ASN A 331 -11.76 11.07 6.94
N VAL A 332 -11.91 9.76 6.68
CA VAL A 332 -11.53 9.19 5.39
C VAL A 332 -12.48 9.68 4.31
N GLY A 333 -11.95 10.47 3.39
CA GLY A 333 -12.67 11.02 2.26
C GLY A 333 -13.27 12.41 2.46
N THR A 334 -13.19 13.00 3.65
CA THR A 334 -13.51 14.42 3.87
C THR A 334 -12.44 15.31 3.24
N ASN A 335 -11.18 14.88 3.26
CA ASN A 335 -10.04 15.53 2.64
C ASN A 335 -9.71 15.00 1.24
N ASN A 336 -10.66 14.38 0.54
CA ASN A 336 -10.41 13.96 -0.85
C ASN A 336 -10.15 15.21 -1.70
N ILE A 337 -8.90 15.44 -2.05
CA ILE A 337 -8.51 16.42 -3.06
C ILE A 337 -8.97 15.83 -4.39
N LEU A 338 -10.17 16.22 -4.83
CA LEU A 338 -10.65 16.03 -6.20
C LEU A 338 -10.70 17.37 -6.92
#